data_AF-A0AA38FX00-F1
#
_entry.id   AF-A0AA38FX00-F1
#
_cell.length_a   1.000
_cell.length_b   1.000
_cell.length_c   1.000
_cell.angle_alpha   90.00
_cell.angle_beta   90.00
_cell.angle_gamma   90.00
#
_symmetry.space_group_name_H-M   'P 1'
#
loop_
_entity.id
_entity.type
_entity.pdbx_description
1 polymer ?
#
loop_
_entity_poly.entity_id
_entity_poly.type
_entity_poly.pdbx_seq_one_letter_code
_entity_poly.pdbx_strand_id
1 'polypeptide(L)'
;MVQPSFGGEVRTASEAESPEALKFSDMFRKMSLPIGVDRDHPFCNPAAPQLLPPTLLVVGGLDIRRDRQREYSRALVSQGKR
;
A
#
# COMPACT_ATOMS: atom_id res chain seq x y z
N MET A 1 -7.40 11.12 -7.00
CA MET A 1 -6.47 9.96 -7.08
C MET A 1 -7.30 8.69 -7.12
N VAL A 2 -6.97 7.74 -7.99
CA VAL A 2 -7.71 6.47 -8.16
C VAL A 2 -6.89 5.27 -7.63
N GLN A 3 -5.57 5.44 -7.47
CA GLN A 3 -4.68 4.38 -6.99
C GLN A 3 -4.77 4.16 -5.47
N PRO A 4 -4.60 2.92 -4.99
CA PRO A 4 -4.69 2.62 -3.57
C PRO A 4 -3.48 3.16 -2.79
N SER A 5 -3.76 3.71 -1.62
CA SER A 5 -2.73 4.19 -0.70
C SER A 5 -2.36 3.05 0.24
N PHE A 6 -1.29 2.30 -0.06
CA PHE A 6 -0.71 1.28 0.81
C PHE A 6 0.45 1.81 1.67
N GLY A 7 0.81 1.06 2.71
CA GLY A 7 1.88 1.42 3.64
C GLY A 7 2.40 0.18 4.34
N GLY A 8 3.33 0.38 5.26
CA GLY A 8 3.91 -0.67 6.08
C GLY A 8 5.11 -0.13 6.83
N GLU A 9 5.59 -0.89 7.82
CA GLU A 9 6.73 -0.45 8.62
C GLU A 9 8.05 -0.53 7.83
N VAL A 10 8.26 -1.65 7.12
CA VAL A 10 9.45 -1.88 6.27
C VAL A 10 9.33 -1.08 4.97
N ARG A 11 10.30 -0.20 4.70
CA ARG A 11 10.26 0.68 3.52
C ARG A 11 10.57 -0.06 2.21
N THR A 12 9.89 0.31 1.14
CA THR A 12 10.24 -0.10 -0.22
C THR A 12 11.25 0.86 -0.87
N ALA A 13 11.83 0.45 -2.00
CA ALA A 13 12.77 1.30 -2.76
C ALA A 13 12.08 2.59 -3.24
N SER A 14 10.87 2.49 -3.78
CA SER A 14 10.11 3.67 -4.23
C SER A 14 9.78 4.66 -3.11
N GLU A 15 9.61 4.18 -1.87
CA GLU A 15 9.34 5.06 -0.73
C GLU A 15 10.59 5.85 -0.32
N ALA A 16 11.78 5.27 -0.51
CA ALA A 16 13.04 5.95 -0.23
C ALA A 16 13.36 7.11 -1.19
N GLU A 17 12.70 7.17 -2.35
CA GLU A 17 12.92 8.22 -3.36
C GLU A 17 12.40 9.61 -2.92
N SER A 18 11.46 9.68 -1.97
CA SER A 18 10.92 10.95 -1.47
C SER A 18 10.60 10.91 0.04
N PRO A 19 11.62 11.08 0.90
CA PRO A 19 11.49 10.97 2.35
C PRO A 19 10.52 11.98 2.99
N GLU A 20 10.44 13.21 2.47
CA GLU A 20 9.58 14.27 3.00
C GLU A 20 8.10 13.97 2.75
N ALA A 21 7.76 13.58 1.52
CA ALA A 21 6.39 13.19 1.15
C ALA A 21 5.95 11.96 1.95
N LEU A 22 6.88 11.04 2.19
CA LEU A 22 6.64 9.83 2.98
C LEU A 22 6.35 10.15 4.45
N LYS A 23 7.12 11.06 5.09
CA LYS A 23 6.87 11.51 6.47
C LYS A 23 5.46 12.09 6.64
N PHE A 24 5.03 12.93 5.71
CA PHE A 24 3.70 13.53 5.73
C PHE A 24 2.60 12.46 5.58
N SER A 25 2.82 11.50 4.68
CA SER A 25 1.97 10.32 4.53
C SER A 25 1.85 9.50 5.83
N ASP A 26 2.99 9.24 6.49
CA ASP A 26 3.04 8.44 7.71
C ASP A 26 2.28 9.10 8.85
N MET A 27 2.36 10.44 8.94
CA MET A 27 1.59 11.22 9.90
C MET A 27 0.08 11.01 9.70
N PHE A 28 -0.43 11.11 8.46
CA PHE A 28 -1.84 10.84 8.18
C PHE A 28 -2.24 9.41 8.51
N ARG A 29 -1.41 8.43 8.19
CA ARG A 29 -1.67 7.03 8.55
C ARG A 29 -1.78 6.85 10.05
N LYS A 30 -0.85 7.41 10.82
CA LYS A 30 -0.86 7.32 12.28
C LYS A 30 -2.13 7.93 12.89
N MET A 31 -2.65 9.01 12.30
CA MET A 31 -3.91 9.64 12.75
C MET A 31 -5.15 8.81 12.39
N SER A 32 -5.10 8.03 11.30
CA SER A 32 -6.22 7.18 10.85
C SER A 32 -6.28 5.82 11.54
N LEU A 33 -5.28 5.46 12.34
CA LEU A 33 -5.16 4.17 12.99
C LEU A 33 -5.55 4.25 14.47
N PRO A 34 -6.09 3.16 15.05
CA PRO A 34 -6.26 3.04 16.50
C PRO A 34 -4.94 3.30 17.25
N ILE A 35 -5.07 3.75 18.50
CA ILE A 35 -3.90 3.95 19.36
C ILE A 35 -3.21 2.60 19.61
N GLY A 36 -1.89 2.55 19.42
CA GLY A 36 -1.07 1.38 19.72
C GLY A 36 -0.89 0.39 18.57
N VAL A 37 -1.50 0.62 17.40
CA VAL A 37 -1.21 -0.16 16.19
C VAL A 37 -0.25 0.58 15.26
N ASP A 38 0.52 -0.19 14.49
CA ASP A 38 1.50 0.30 13.53
C ASP A 38 0.96 0.29 12.09
N ARG A 39 1.81 0.62 11.12
CA ARG A 39 1.43 0.73 9.71
C ARG A 39 1.31 -0.62 9.01
N ASP A 40 1.64 -1.74 9.66
CA ASP A 40 1.36 -3.07 9.16
C ASP A 40 -0.07 -3.54 9.47
N HIS A 41 -0.85 -2.71 10.17
CA HIS A 41 -2.29 -2.91 10.32
C HIS A 41 -2.98 -3.13 8.96
N PRO A 42 -3.95 -4.05 8.82
CA PRO A 42 -4.59 -4.39 7.53
C PRO A 42 -5.25 -3.22 6.78
N PHE A 43 -5.62 -2.16 7.51
CA PHE A 43 -6.09 -0.90 6.91
C PHE A 43 -5.01 -0.25 6.02
N CYS A 44 -3.75 -0.36 6.43
CA CYS A 44 -2.61 0.21 5.75
C CYS A 44 -1.91 -0.78 4.82
N ASN A 45 -1.77 -2.04 5.26
CA ASN A 45 -1.01 -3.10 4.60
C ASN A 45 -1.90 -4.36 4.43
N PRO A 46 -2.88 -4.34 3.52
CA PRO A 46 -3.80 -5.45 3.37
C PRO A 46 -3.12 -6.65 2.71
N ALA A 47 -3.35 -7.84 3.26
CA ALA A 47 -3.08 -9.09 2.54
C ALA A 47 -4.00 -9.20 1.31
N ALA A 48 -3.55 -9.91 0.28
CA ALA A 48 -4.39 -10.22 -0.88
C ALA A 48 -5.63 -11.02 -0.43
N PRO A 49 -6.84 -10.48 -0.61
CA PRO A 49 -8.07 -11.16 -0.22
C PRO A 49 -8.43 -12.28 -1.21
N GLN A 50 -8.88 -13.41 -0.65
CA GLN A 50 -9.29 -14.58 -1.43
C GLN A 50 -10.52 -14.30 -2.31
N LEU A 51 -11.38 -13.38 -1.87
CA LEU A 51 -12.62 -12.99 -2.54
C LEU A 51 -12.54 -11.52 -2.95
N LEU A 52 -12.38 -11.28 -4.25
CA LEU A 52 -12.58 -9.98 -4.88
C LEU A 52 -13.43 -10.16 -6.14
N PRO A 53 -14.28 -9.17 -6.46
CA PRO A 53 -14.84 -9.08 -7.80
C PRO A 53 -13.71 -8.84 -8.83
N PRO A 54 -13.98 -8.97 -10.14
CA PRO A 54 -13.05 -8.50 -11.16
C PRO A 54 -12.57 -7.08 -10.83
N THR A 55 -11.26 -6.90 -10.68
CA THR A 55 -10.66 -5.70 -10.09
C THR A 55 -9.58 -5.16 -11.01
N LEU A 56 -9.68 -3.87 -11.36
CA LEU A 56 -8.61 -3.14 -12.03
C LEU A 56 -7.74 -2.41 -10.99
N LEU A 57 -6.46 -2.77 -10.91
CA LEU A 57 -5.50 -2.05 -10.08
C LEU A 57 -4.71 -1.05 -10.93
N VAL A 58 -4.86 0.24 -10.62
CA VAL A 58 -4.11 1.32 -11.27
C VAL A 58 -2.90 1.71 -10.42
N VAL A 59 -1.71 1.74 -11.05
CA VAL A 59 -0.44 2.09 -10.39
C VAL A 59 0.17 3.30 -11.07
N GLY A 60 0.36 4.38 -10.32
CA GLY A 60 1.05 5.57 -10.82
C GLY A 60 2.55 5.31 -10.95
N GLY A 61 3.11 5.52 -12.14
CA GLY A 61 4.54 5.29 -12.39
C GLY A 61 5.48 6.10 -11.50
N LEU A 62 5.05 7.29 -11.07
CA LEU A 62 5.77 8.19 -10.17
C LEU A 62 5.18 8.21 -8.74
N ASP A 63 4.29 7.28 -8.41
CA ASP A 63 3.75 7.18 -7.05
C ASP A 63 4.82 6.61 -6.11
N ILE A 64 5.06 7.28 -4.98
CA ILE A 64 6.00 6.84 -3.94
C ILE A 64 5.67 5.44 -3.40
N ARG A 65 4.42 4.96 -3.54
CA ARG A 65 3.95 3.64 -3.10
C ARG A 65 3.86 2.61 -4.22
N ARG A 66 4.36 2.91 -5.43
CA ARG A 66 4.23 2.03 -6.60
C ARG A 66 4.72 0.60 -6.33
N ASP A 67 5.77 0.42 -5.53
CA ASP A 67 6.30 -0.91 -5.23
C ASP A 67 5.33 -1.73 -4.38
N ARG A 68 4.73 -1.15 -3.33
CA ARG A 68 3.68 -1.82 -2.55
C ARG A 68 2.46 -2.19 -3.38
N GLN A 69 2.04 -1.28 -4.26
CA GLN A 69 0.91 -1.55 -5.16
C GLN A 69 1.22 -2.73 -6.08
N ARG A 70 2.47 -2.84 -6.58
CA ARG A 70 2.94 -3.98 -7.37
C ARG A 70 3.05 -5.27 -6.55
N GLU A 71 3.50 -5.19 -5.30
CA GLU A 71 3.53 -6.34 -4.38
C GLU A 71 2.13 -6.90 -4.13
N TYR A 72 1.16 -6.02 -3.85
CA TYR A 72 -0.24 -6.41 -3.70
C TYR A 72 -0.79 -7.05 -4.99
N SER A 73 -0.47 -6.48 -6.16
CA SER A 73 -0.81 -7.10 -7.45
C SER A 73 -0.23 -8.50 -7.60
N ARG A 74 1.05 -8.71 -7.26
CA ARG A 74 1.69 -10.03 -7.32
C ARG A 74 1.03 -11.02 -6.36
N ALA A 75 0.64 -10.57 -5.17
CA ALA A 75 -0.08 -11.39 -4.20
C ALA A 75 -1.49 -11.78 -4.68
N LEU A 76 -2.18 -10.91 -5.43
CA LEU A 76 -3.44 -11.26 -6.08
C LEU A 76 -3.24 -12.29 -7.20
N VAL A 77 -2.20 -12.11 -8.02
CA VAL A 77 -1.87 -13.04 -9.12
C VAL A 77 -1.48 -14.42 -8.59
N SER A 78 -0.74 -14.50 -7.49
CA SER A 78 -0.39 -15.79 -6.87
C SER A 78 -1.61 -16.53 -6.30
N GLN A 79 -2.71 -15.82 -6.02
CA GLN A 79 -4.00 -16.39 -5.64
C GLN A 79 -4.92 -16.67 -6.85
N GLY A 80 -4.40 -16.59 -8.07
CA GLY A 80 -5.14 -16.89 -9.31
C GLY A 80 -6.05 -15.76 -9.79
N LYS A 81 -5.91 -14.54 -9.25
CA LYS A 81 -6.64 -13.36 -9.74
C LYS A 81 -5.91 -12.75 -10.94
N ARG A 82 -6.65 -12.22 -11.91
CA ARG A 82 -6.11 -11.51 -13.08
C ARG A 82 -6.82 -10.18 -13.24
#